data_AF-A0A7J9II36-F1
#
_entry.id   AF-A0A7J9II36-F1
#
_cell.length_a   1.000
_cell.length_b   1.000
_cell.length_c   1.000
_cell.angle_alpha   90.00
_cell.angle_beta   90.00
_cell.angle_gamma   90.00
#
_symmetry.space_group_name_H-M   'P 1'
#
loop_
_entity.id
_entity.type
_entity.pdbx_description
1 polymer ?
#
loop_
_entity_poly.entity_id
_entity_poly.type
_entity_poly.pdbx_seq_one_letter_code
_entity_poly.pdbx_strand_id
1 'polypeptide(L)'
;MASTTQFLISFPPKPPYLLSYSSPSKPRSINITCCLSIQQARNDQTTSSGSNALNGLRVAFAAGGTGGHIYPAVAIADELKLVNPTSELLFLGRPNSMESTAIPSAHFEFKSIPAVKLVRPFFSLRNLLLPYFLIKSITKCFTLLSKFEPYLVVGTGGYVSFPVCLAALLKGIKVVIQEQNSVPGIANRFLSLFADLVFVAFNSTVQSFPRKEKCVVCGNPVRLSLKNSVSKAVSRLHFFPWLEKMEGSSEEIKVILVLGGSLGANAVNIALLNVYSQLLLEHENWFIIWQTGVESFNEMESLVRSHPRLLLAP
;
A
#
# COMPACT_ATOMS: atom_id res chain seq x y z
N MET A 1 -45.73 51.32 -1.25
CA MET A 1 -46.16 49.90 -1.19
C MET A 1 -44.97 49.04 -1.57
N ALA A 2 -44.16 48.66 -0.60
CA ALA A 2 -42.98 47.82 -0.77
C ALA A 2 -43.22 46.55 0.06
N SER A 3 -43.26 45.40 -0.60
CA SER A 3 -43.45 44.10 0.02
C SER A 3 -42.08 43.44 0.19
N THR A 4 -41.65 43.27 1.43
CA THR A 4 -40.40 42.61 1.81
C THR A 4 -40.73 41.16 2.18
N THR A 5 -40.49 40.22 1.26
CA THR A 5 -40.67 38.79 1.53
C THR A 5 -39.37 38.22 2.13
N GLN A 6 -39.35 38.00 3.44
CA GLN A 6 -38.30 37.26 4.14
C GLN A 6 -38.50 35.75 3.93
N PHE A 7 -37.52 35.08 3.32
CA PHE A 7 -37.42 33.61 3.32
C PHE A 7 -36.68 33.17 4.58
N LEU A 8 -37.41 32.60 5.55
CA LEU A 8 -36.87 31.89 6.71
C LEU A 8 -36.57 30.44 6.30
N ILE A 9 -35.28 30.09 6.22
CA ILE A 9 -34.83 28.69 6.04
C ILE A 9 -34.69 28.08 7.44
N SER A 10 -35.60 27.19 7.81
CA SER A 10 -35.57 26.39 9.04
C SER A 10 -34.67 25.17 8.86
N PHE A 11 -33.65 25.01 9.71
CA PHE A 11 -32.85 23.79 9.79
C PHE A 11 -33.62 22.67 10.54
N PRO A 12 -33.49 21.40 10.15
CA PRO A 12 -34.16 20.29 10.82
C PRO A 12 -33.58 20.01 12.22
N PRO A 13 -34.36 19.43 13.15
CA PRO A 13 -33.91 19.15 14.51
C PRO A 13 -32.86 18.02 14.55
N LYS A 14 -31.88 18.14 15.45
CA LYS A 14 -30.85 17.13 15.73
C LYS A 14 -31.48 15.82 16.24
N PRO A 15 -30.99 14.64 15.83
CA PRO A 15 -31.51 13.35 16.32
C PRO A 15 -31.12 13.12 17.80
N PRO A 16 -32.00 12.47 18.61
CA PRO A 16 -31.80 12.32 20.04
C PRO A 16 -31.11 11.00 20.38
N TYR A 17 -29.80 10.89 20.16
CA TYR A 17 -29.01 9.78 20.71
C TYR A 17 -27.59 10.24 21.06
N LEU A 18 -27.46 10.94 22.19
CA LEU A 18 -26.18 11.09 22.90
C LEU A 18 -26.12 9.99 23.96
N LEU A 19 -25.55 8.84 23.59
CA LEU A 19 -25.09 7.87 24.58
C LEU A 19 -23.80 8.40 25.21
N SER A 20 -23.88 8.68 26.50
CA SER A 20 -22.75 9.02 27.36
C SER A 20 -21.72 7.88 27.36
N TYR A 21 -20.57 8.10 26.73
CA TYR A 21 -19.42 7.22 26.94
C TYR A 21 -18.68 7.64 28.22
N SER A 22 -18.86 6.83 29.25
CA SER A 22 -18.00 6.79 30.43
C SER A 22 -16.54 6.52 30.00
N SER A 23 -15.63 7.39 30.41
CA SER A 23 -14.18 7.20 30.23
C SER A 23 -13.72 5.94 30.97
N PRO A 24 -13.03 4.98 30.32
CA PRO A 24 -12.21 4.02 31.02
C PRO A 24 -10.80 4.58 31.20
N SER A 25 -10.46 4.68 32.47
CA SER A 25 -9.19 4.93 33.11
C SER A 25 -7.94 4.22 32.55
N LYS A 26 -6.82 4.94 32.70
CA LYS A 26 -5.39 4.59 32.69
C LYS A 26 -4.70 4.44 31.32
N PRO A 27 -3.62 5.22 31.07
CA PRO A 27 -2.76 4.99 29.92
C PRO A 27 -2.04 3.66 30.15
N ARG A 28 -2.34 2.65 29.32
CA ARG A 28 -1.44 1.50 29.20
C ARG A 28 -0.16 2.03 28.59
N SER A 29 0.92 2.02 29.37
CA SER A 29 2.28 2.22 28.89
C SER A 29 2.53 1.22 27.77
N ILE A 30 2.49 1.70 26.53
CA ILE A 30 2.96 0.93 25.38
C ILE A 30 4.48 0.96 25.50
N ASN A 31 5.06 -0.07 26.08
CA ASN A 31 6.46 -0.37 25.84
C ASN A 31 6.56 -0.73 24.37
N ILE A 32 6.95 0.26 23.55
CA ILE A 32 7.50 0.00 22.23
C ILE A 32 8.80 -0.74 22.50
N THR A 33 8.73 -2.06 22.57
CA THR A 33 9.90 -2.90 22.47
C THR A 33 10.40 -2.70 21.05
N CYS A 34 11.31 -1.74 20.87
CA CYS A 34 12.34 -1.84 19.85
C CYS A 34 12.74 -3.32 19.80
N CYS A 35 12.75 -3.96 18.63
CA CYS A 35 13.06 -5.38 18.48
C CYS A 35 14.45 -5.70 19.06
N LEU A 36 14.48 -5.87 20.38
CA LEU A 36 15.64 -6.12 21.22
C LEU A 36 16.21 -7.50 20.91
N SER A 37 15.51 -8.36 20.16
CA SER A 37 16.05 -9.64 19.70
C SER A 37 17.28 -9.48 18.78
N ILE A 38 17.44 -8.33 18.11
CA ILE A 38 18.63 -8.02 17.31
C ILE A 38 19.78 -7.47 18.19
N GLN A 39 19.45 -6.80 19.31
CA GLN A 39 20.44 -6.25 20.25
C GLN A 39 20.86 -7.26 21.34
N GLN A 40 19.97 -8.15 21.78
CA GLN A 40 20.28 -9.21 22.77
C GLN A 40 21.29 -10.21 22.21
N ALA A 41 21.24 -10.49 20.90
CA ALA A 41 22.27 -11.28 20.23
C ALA A 41 23.68 -10.65 20.28
N ARG A 42 23.80 -9.34 20.57
CA ARG A 42 25.09 -8.65 20.76
C ARG A 42 25.59 -8.66 22.21
N ASN A 43 24.72 -8.82 23.21
CA ASN A 43 25.11 -8.73 24.62
C ASN A 43 25.37 -10.09 25.30
N ASP A 44 24.89 -11.20 24.73
CA ASP A 44 25.15 -12.56 25.26
C ASP A 44 26.35 -13.23 24.58
N GLN A 45 27.53 -12.60 24.66
CA GLN A 45 28.80 -13.26 24.30
C GLN A 45 29.75 -13.35 25.49
N THR A 46 29.43 -14.28 26.39
CA THR A 46 30.45 -15.02 27.13
C THR A 46 30.29 -16.51 26.82
N THR A 47 31.26 -17.00 26.04
CA THR A 47 31.70 -18.39 25.90
C THR A 47 30.78 -19.42 25.22
N SER A 48 31.32 -19.98 24.12
CA SER A 48 31.04 -21.27 23.47
C SER A 48 30.05 -21.34 22.29
N SER A 49 30.64 -21.59 21.11
CA SER A 49 30.12 -22.31 19.92
C SER A 49 28.75 -21.93 19.35
N GLY A 50 28.75 -21.16 18.25
CA GLY A 50 27.55 -20.97 17.41
C GLY A 50 27.62 -19.82 16.38
N SER A 51 28.76 -19.60 15.72
CA SER A 51 28.97 -18.51 14.76
C SER A 51 28.34 -18.77 13.37
N ASN A 52 27.03 -19.02 13.29
CA ASN A 52 26.35 -19.32 12.01
C ASN A 52 24.96 -18.68 11.79
N ALA A 53 24.47 -17.81 12.68
CA ALA A 53 23.03 -17.46 12.68
C ALA A 53 22.60 -16.23 11.84
N LEU A 54 23.50 -15.46 11.21
CA LEU A 54 23.10 -14.32 10.36
C LEU A 54 23.95 -14.13 9.09
N ASN A 55 24.57 -15.20 8.58
CA ASN A 55 25.07 -15.17 7.20
C ASN A 55 23.87 -15.17 6.24
N GLY A 56 23.58 -14.00 5.66
CA GLY A 56 22.59 -13.76 4.61
C GLY A 56 21.16 -14.18 4.96
N LEU A 57 20.41 -13.33 5.67
CA LEU A 57 18.97 -13.55 5.85
C LEU A 57 18.27 -13.56 4.48
N ARG A 58 17.68 -14.69 4.10
CA ARG A 58 16.93 -14.84 2.83
C ARG A 58 15.43 -14.72 3.05
N VAL A 59 14.82 -13.70 2.45
CA VAL A 59 13.37 -13.44 2.57
C VAL A 59 12.75 -13.37 1.18
N ALA A 60 11.66 -14.11 0.97
CA ALA A 60 10.87 -14.01 -0.24
C ALA A 60 9.63 -13.14 0.00
N PHE A 61 9.29 -12.30 -0.97
CA PHE A 61 8.11 -11.44 -0.92
C PHE A 61 7.13 -11.84 -2.00
N ALA A 62 5.86 -11.96 -1.61
CA ALA A 62 4.74 -12.21 -2.50
C ALA A 62 3.86 -10.96 -2.53
N ALA A 63 4.12 -10.08 -3.49
CA ALA A 63 3.47 -8.79 -3.61
C ALA A 63 3.03 -8.55 -5.05
N GLY A 64 1.76 -8.22 -5.28
CA GLY A 64 1.31 -7.91 -6.62
C GLY A 64 -0.09 -7.30 -6.70
N GLY A 65 -0.46 -6.90 -7.91
CA GLY A 65 -1.73 -6.23 -8.16
C GLY A 65 -1.52 -4.73 -8.28
N THR A 66 -1.78 -3.98 -7.20
CA THR A 66 -1.69 -2.51 -7.17
C THR A 66 -0.61 -2.04 -6.20
N GLY A 67 -0.31 -0.73 -6.24
CA GLY A 67 0.68 -0.12 -5.34
C GLY A 67 0.41 -0.37 -3.85
N GLY A 68 -0.86 -0.57 -3.47
CA GLY A 68 -1.27 -0.85 -2.09
C GLY A 68 -0.71 -2.15 -1.50
N HIS A 69 -0.33 -3.13 -2.33
CA HIS A 69 0.34 -4.36 -1.88
C HIS A 69 1.85 -4.34 -2.16
N ILE A 70 2.27 -3.67 -3.24
CA ILE A 70 3.66 -3.62 -3.69
C ILE A 70 4.50 -2.75 -2.76
N TYR A 71 4.07 -1.51 -2.49
CA TYR A 71 4.87 -0.55 -1.73
C TYR A 71 5.08 -0.92 -0.25
N PRO A 72 4.13 -1.53 0.47
CA PRO A 72 4.42 -2.07 1.80
C PRO A 72 5.46 -3.18 1.77
N ALA A 73 5.47 -4.05 0.75
CA ALA A 73 6.49 -5.09 0.62
C ALA A 73 7.89 -4.49 0.41
N VAL A 74 7.98 -3.48 -0.45
CA VAL A 74 9.20 -2.69 -0.67
C VAL A 74 9.65 -2.00 0.63
N ALA A 75 8.74 -1.38 1.38
CA ALA A 75 9.07 -0.73 2.64
C ALA A 75 9.60 -1.70 3.71
N ILE A 76 9.04 -2.92 3.78
CA ILE A 76 9.56 -3.98 4.66
C ILE A 76 10.95 -4.42 4.19
N ALA A 77 11.14 -4.62 2.89
CA ALA A 77 12.42 -5.02 2.30
C ALA A 77 13.53 -3.98 2.53
N ASP A 78 13.22 -2.69 2.36
CA ASP A 78 14.13 -1.58 2.65
C ASP A 78 14.61 -1.63 4.11
N GLU A 79 13.69 -1.77 5.05
CA GLU A 79 14.02 -1.81 6.48
C GLU A 79 14.84 -3.06 6.84
N LEU A 80 14.53 -4.23 6.26
CA LEU A 80 15.34 -5.44 6.43
C LEU A 80 16.77 -5.26 5.89
N LYS A 81 16.91 -4.57 4.76
CA LYS A 81 18.23 -4.31 4.15
C LYS A 81 19.04 -3.31 4.98
N LEU A 82 18.40 -2.32 5.60
CA LEU A 82 19.05 -1.40 6.54
C LEU A 82 19.54 -2.13 7.80
N VAL A 83 18.69 -2.98 8.38
CA VAL A 83 18.99 -3.72 9.61
C VAL A 83 20.04 -4.81 9.37
N ASN A 84 19.96 -5.51 8.24
CA ASN A 84 20.93 -6.52 7.84
C ASN A 84 21.30 -6.36 6.35
N PRO A 85 22.41 -5.64 6.05
CA PRO A 85 22.86 -5.38 4.68
C PRO A 85 23.19 -6.63 3.87
N THR A 86 23.50 -7.76 4.52
CA THR A 86 23.80 -9.03 3.85
C THR A 86 22.54 -9.81 3.43
N SER A 87 21.35 -9.33 3.79
CA SER A 87 20.09 -10.00 3.45
C SER A 87 19.90 -10.10 1.95
N GLU A 88 19.45 -11.26 1.49
CA GLU A 88 19.02 -11.50 0.11
C GLU A 88 17.50 -11.46 0.07
N LEU A 89 16.94 -10.62 -0.80
CA LEU A 89 15.51 -10.35 -0.85
C LEU A 89 15.01 -10.66 -2.25
N LEU A 90 14.11 -11.62 -2.35
CA LEU A 90 13.55 -12.09 -3.62
C LEU A 90 12.07 -11.75 -3.69
N PHE A 91 11.66 -11.03 -4.72
CA PHE A 91 10.24 -10.76 -4.97
C PHE A 91 9.67 -11.67 -6.06
N LEU A 92 8.47 -12.17 -5.79
CA LEU A 92 7.70 -13.03 -6.67
C LEU A 92 6.42 -12.31 -7.09
N GLY A 93 6.31 -12.02 -8.39
CA GLY A 93 5.23 -11.21 -8.96
C GLY A 93 4.74 -11.73 -10.30
N ARG A 94 3.74 -11.07 -10.90
CA ARG A 94 3.29 -11.43 -12.25
C ARG A 94 4.15 -10.77 -13.32
N PRO A 95 4.36 -11.39 -14.49
CA PRO A 95 4.97 -10.70 -15.62
C PRO A 95 4.07 -9.55 -16.10
N ASN A 96 4.67 -8.54 -16.73
CA ASN A 96 3.98 -7.42 -17.38
C ASN A 96 2.95 -6.73 -16.46
N SER A 97 3.40 -6.38 -15.27
CA SER A 97 2.58 -5.85 -14.19
C SER A 97 3.29 -4.70 -13.47
N MET A 98 2.55 -3.94 -12.67
CA MET A 98 3.12 -2.88 -11.84
C MET A 98 4.25 -3.42 -10.95
N GLU A 99 4.08 -4.62 -10.38
CA GLU A 99 5.12 -5.25 -9.57
C GLU A 99 6.39 -5.58 -10.38
N SER A 100 6.27 -5.97 -11.66
CA SER A 100 7.43 -6.27 -12.51
C SER A 100 8.27 -5.05 -12.89
N THR A 101 7.72 -3.84 -12.74
CA THR A 101 8.45 -2.59 -12.99
C THR A 101 8.92 -1.97 -11.67
N ALA A 102 8.01 -1.81 -10.70
CA ALA A 102 8.30 -1.09 -9.46
C ALA A 102 9.38 -1.75 -8.60
N ILE A 103 9.45 -3.09 -8.60
CA ILE A 103 10.39 -3.84 -7.75
C ILE A 103 11.82 -3.75 -8.29
N PRO A 104 12.09 -4.01 -9.59
CA PRO A 104 13.41 -3.76 -10.16
C PRO A 104 13.85 -2.30 -10.06
N SER A 105 12.92 -1.34 -10.20
CA SER A 105 13.22 0.09 -9.99
C SER A 105 13.62 0.43 -8.56
N ALA A 106 13.21 -0.39 -7.58
CA ALA A 106 13.66 -0.31 -6.19
C ALA A 106 14.94 -1.14 -5.93
N HIS A 107 15.60 -1.63 -6.99
CA HIS A 107 16.84 -2.42 -6.92
C HIS A 107 16.72 -3.77 -6.20
N PHE A 108 15.53 -4.37 -6.19
CA PHE A 108 15.32 -5.72 -5.66
C PHE A 108 15.22 -6.78 -6.76
N GLU A 109 15.64 -8.01 -6.44
CA GLU A 109 15.51 -9.13 -7.36
C GLU A 109 14.04 -9.49 -7.57
N PHE A 110 13.63 -9.63 -8.83
CA PHE A 110 12.28 -10.00 -9.21
C PHE A 110 12.28 -11.28 -10.05
N LYS A 111 11.40 -12.22 -9.71
CA LYS A 111 11.06 -13.37 -10.58
C LYS A 111 9.57 -13.38 -10.86
N SER A 112 9.25 -13.61 -12.13
CA SER A 112 7.88 -13.76 -12.56
C SER A 112 7.35 -15.16 -12.28
N ILE A 113 6.09 -15.21 -11.85
CA ILE A 113 5.30 -16.43 -11.81
C ILE A 113 4.10 -16.29 -12.76
N PRO A 114 3.59 -17.40 -13.32
CA PRO A 114 2.43 -17.34 -14.21
C PRO A 114 1.25 -16.63 -13.55
N ALA A 115 0.56 -15.80 -14.32
CA ALA A 115 -0.56 -15.03 -13.80
C ALA A 115 -1.75 -15.95 -13.52
N VAL A 116 -2.22 -15.91 -12.28
CA VAL A 116 -3.49 -16.51 -11.87
C VAL A 116 -4.40 -15.34 -11.51
N LYS A 117 -5.44 -15.08 -12.29
CA LYS A 117 -6.46 -14.08 -11.95
C LYS A 117 -7.77 -14.80 -11.80
N LEU A 118 -8.41 -14.63 -10.65
CA LEU A 118 -9.77 -15.07 -10.43
C LEU A 118 -10.71 -14.01 -11.00
N VAL A 119 -11.45 -14.35 -12.05
CA VAL A 119 -12.46 -13.46 -12.63
C VAL A 119 -13.76 -13.59 -11.84
N ARG A 120 -14.44 -12.47 -11.58
CA ARG A 120 -15.80 -12.48 -11.02
C ARG A 120 -16.82 -12.41 -12.15
N PRO A 121 -17.91 -13.20 -12.11
CA PRO A 121 -18.31 -14.17 -11.08
C PRO A 121 -17.48 -15.47 -11.08
N PHE A 122 -17.42 -16.14 -9.93
CA PHE A 122 -16.58 -17.34 -9.72
C PHE A 122 -16.86 -18.48 -10.72
N PHE A 123 -18.12 -18.71 -11.10
CA PHE A 123 -18.54 -19.79 -12.01
C PHE A 123 -18.45 -19.42 -13.50
N SER A 124 -17.63 -18.43 -13.86
CA SER A 124 -17.39 -18.09 -15.26
C SER A 124 -16.60 -19.20 -15.97
N LEU A 125 -16.93 -19.49 -17.24
CA LEU A 125 -16.11 -20.32 -18.13
C LEU A 125 -14.65 -19.83 -18.23
N ARG A 126 -14.42 -18.52 -17.99
CA ARG A 126 -13.08 -17.91 -17.92
C ARG A 126 -12.23 -18.45 -16.76
N ASN A 127 -12.85 -19.06 -15.74
CA ASN A 127 -12.17 -19.68 -14.61
C ASN A 127 -11.96 -21.19 -14.78
N LEU A 128 -12.40 -21.82 -15.88
CA LEU A 128 -12.27 -23.27 -16.08
C LEU A 128 -10.81 -23.74 -16.10
N LEU A 129 -9.92 -22.93 -16.69
CA LEU A 129 -8.48 -23.18 -16.72
C LEU A 129 -7.75 -22.69 -15.46
N LEU A 130 -8.46 -22.03 -14.53
CA LEU A 130 -7.85 -21.46 -13.32
C LEU A 130 -7.13 -22.53 -12.47
N PRO A 131 -7.69 -23.73 -12.22
CA PRO A 131 -6.99 -24.77 -11.46
C PRO A 131 -5.69 -25.20 -12.12
N TYR A 132 -5.67 -25.33 -13.45
CA TYR A 132 -4.48 -25.68 -14.21
C TYR A 132 -3.39 -24.61 -14.07
N PHE A 133 -3.73 -23.34 -14.28
CA PHE A 133 -2.77 -22.23 -14.11
C PHE A 133 -2.31 -22.07 -12.67
N LEU A 134 -3.19 -22.33 -11.70
CA LEU A 134 -2.86 -22.30 -10.28
C LEU A 134 -1.85 -23.39 -9.93
N ILE A 135 -2.08 -24.64 -10.32
CA ILE A 135 -1.13 -25.74 -10.12
C ILE A 135 0.21 -25.42 -10.76
N LYS A 136 0.21 -24.98 -12.02
CA LYS A 136 1.45 -24.57 -12.73
C LYS A 136 2.20 -23.46 -11.98
N SER A 137 1.48 -22.49 -11.41
CA SER A 137 2.06 -21.40 -10.63
C SER A 137 2.63 -21.89 -9.31
N ILE A 138 1.92 -22.76 -8.60
CA ILE A 138 2.39 -23.37 -7.35
C ILE A 138 3.67 -24.19 -7.61
N THR A 139 3.70 -25.03 -8.64
CA THR A 139 4.89 -25.81 -8.99
C THR A 139 6.07 -24.90 -9.30
N LYS A 140 5.85 -23.81 -10.06
CA LYS A 140 6.92 -22.82 -10.33
C LYS A 140 7.40 -22.14 -9.05
N CYS A 141 6.49 -21.75 -8.17
CA CYS A 141 6.84 -21.19 -6.86
C CYS A 141 7.67 -22.18 -6.04
N PHE A 142 7.28 -23.46 -6.03
CA PHE A 142 8.00 -24.51 -5.33
C PHE A 142 9.45 -24.65 -5.82
N THR A 143 9.68 -24.60 -7.13
CA THR A 143 11.04 -24.61 -7.70
C THR A 143 11.83 -23.36 -7.31
N LEU A 144 11.22 -22.16 -7.40
CA LEU A 144 11.88 -20.90 -7.05
C LEU A 144 12.24 -20.85 -5.56
N LEU A 145 11.32 -21.22 -4.68
CA LEU A 145 11.53 -21.28 -3.23
C LEU A 145 12.53 -22.38 -2.85
N SER A 146 12.57 -23.50 -3.57
CA SER A 146 13.59 -24.54 -3.35
C SER A 146 14.99 -24.07 -3.74
N LYS A 147 15.11 -23.27 -4.81
CA LYS A 147 16.39 -22.72 -5.24
C LYS A 147 16.89 -21.60 -4.33
N PHE A 148 15.97 -20.76 -3.86
CA PHE A 148 16.29 -19.59 -3.04
C PHE A 148 16.40 -19.93 -1.54
N GLU A 149 15.74 -21.00 -1.08
CA GLU A 149 15.74 -21.45 0.31
C GLU A 149 15.50 -20.32 1.33
N PRO A 150 14.35 -19.59 1.23
CA PRO A 150 14.06 -18.51 2.15
C PRO A 150 13.72 -19.04 3.54
N TYR A 151 14.11 -18.30 4.57
CA TYR A 151 13.69 -18.53 5.95
C TYR A 151 12.24 -18.12 6.16
N LEU A 152 11.80 -17.10 5.43
CA LEU A 152 10.50 -16.47 5.58
C LEU A 152 9.93 -16.04 4.23
N VAL A 153 8.62 -16.23 4.07
CA VAL A 153 7.84 -15.62 2.98
C VAL A 153 6.89 -14.57 3.56
N VAL A 154 6.96 -13.36 3.02
CA VAL A 154 6.07 -12.24 3.37
C VAL A 154 5.03 -12.06 2.28
N GLY A 155 3.76 -12.37 2.58
CA GLY A 155 2.64 -12.13 1.66
C GLY A 155 1.96 -10.80 1.96
N THR A 156 1.97 -9.86 1.02
CA THR A 156 1.33 -8.55 1.20
C THR A 156 -0.01 -8.43 0.49
N GLY A 157 -0.46 -9.49 -0.18
CA GLY A 157 -1.73 -9.54 -0.90
C GLY A 157 -1.58 -9.51 -2.43
N GLY A 158 -2.72 -9.39 -3.10
CA GLY A 158 -2.84 -9.59 -4.54
C GLY A 158 -2.94 -11.06 -4.95
N TYR A 159 -3.37 -11.31 -6.19
CA TYR A 159 -3.60 -12.67 -6.68
C TYR A 159 -2.33 -13.55 -6.68
N VAL A 160 -1.17 -12.91 -6.86
CA VAL A 160 0.13 -13.59 -6.89
C VAL A 160 0.55 -14.11 -5.51
N SER A 161 0.08 -13.48 -4.43
CA SER A 161 0.43 -13.86 -3.06
C SER A 161 -0.07 -15.26 -2.71
N PHE A 162 -1.20 -15.68 -3.28
CA PHE A 162 -1.80 -16.97 -2.99
C PHE A 162 -0.91 -18.17 -3.37
N PRO A 163 -0.54 -18.40 -4.66
CA PRO A 163 0.29 -19.54 -5.03
C PRO A 163 1.67 -19.53 -4.37
N VAL A 164 2.25 -18.35 -4.14
CA VAL A 164 3.57 -18.22 -3.48
C VAL A 164 3.50 -18.65 -2.02
N CYS A 165 2.56 -18.08 -1.25
CA CYS A 165 2.43 -18.40 0.17
C CYS A 165 1.97 -19.85 0.36
N LEU A 166 1.09 -20.35 -0.52
CA LEU A 166 0.68 -21.76 -0.47
C LEU A 166 1.86 -22.70 -0.73
N ALA A 167 2.71 -22.42 -1.73
CA ALA A 167 3.91 -23.21 -1.98
C ALA A 167 4.89 -23.16 -0.80
N ALA A 168 5.02 -22.01 -0.13
CA ALA A 168 5.85 -21.87 1.07
C ALA A 168 5.31 -22.71 2.25
N LEU A 169 4.00 -22.65 2.51
CA LEU A 169 3.34 -23.46 3.53
C LEU A 169 3.51 -24.96 3.28
N LEU A 170 3.35 -25.41 2.03
CA LEU A 170 3.55 -26.81 1.64
C LEU A 170 5.01 -27.27 1.82
N LYS A 171 5.98 -26.35 1.75
CA LYS A 171 7.41 -26.62 2.03
C LYS A 171 7.77 -26.52 3.52
N GLY A 172 6.83 -26.16 4.39
CA GLY A 172 7.12 -25.88 5.80
C GLY A 172 7.94 -24.60 6.03
N ILE A 173 7.99 -23.70 5.04
CA ILE A 173 8.64 -22.38 5.18
C ILE A 173 7.70 -21.47 5.97
N LYS A 174 8.27 -20.64 6.85
CA LYS A 174 7.51 -19.67 7.64
C LYS A 174 6.83 -18.65 6.74
N VAL A 175 5.58 -18.32 7.06
CA VAL A 175 4.79 -17.36 6.29
C VAL A 175 4.21 -16.31 7.22
N VAL A 176 4.46 -15.04 6.88
CA VAL A 176 3.77 -13.91 7.52
C VAL A 176 2.96 -13.15 6.48
N ILE A 177 1.81 -12.64 6.91
CA ILE A 177 0.93 -11.83 6.07
C ILE A 177 0.95 -10.39 6.55
N GLN A 178 0.99 -9.44 5.62
CA GLN A 178 0.74 -8.02 5.88
C GLN A 178 -0.58 -7.62 5.19
N GLU A 179 -1.57 -7.21 5.97
CA GLU A 179 -2.86 -6.71 5.47
C GLU A 179 -2.97 -5.19 5.67
N GLN A 180 -3.12 -4.48 4.56
CA GLN A 180 -3.15 -3.01 4.54
C GLN A 180 -4.55 -2.43 4.71
N ASN A 181 -5.57 -3.23 4.39
CA ASN A 181 -6.95 -2.77 4.29
C ASN A 181 -7.70 -2.95 5.61
N SER A 182 -8.77 -2.18 5.77
CA SER A 182 -9.76 -2.39 6.84
C SER A 182 -10.56 -3.68 6.66
N VAL A 183 -10.75 -4.10 5.41
CA VAL A 183 -11.38 -5.37 5.02
C VAL A 183 -10.37 -6.23 4.29
N PRO A 184 -9.99 -7.41 4.81
CA PRO A 184 -8.94 -8.21 4.22
C PRO A 184 -9.34 -8.79 2.87
N GLY A 185 -8.35 -8.91 1.98
CA GLY A 185 -8.53 -9.60 0.72
C GLY A 185 -8.82 -11.10 0.93
N ILE A 186 -9.51 -11.72 -0.04
CA ILE A 186 -9.85 -13.16 0.03
C ILE A 186 -8.61 -14.03 0.22
N ALA A 187 -7.52 -13.72 -0.50
CA ALA A 187 -6.26 -14.46 -0.40
C ALA A 187 -5.66 -14.35 1.01
N ASN A 188 -5.52 -13.13 1.55
CA ASN A 188 -4.98 -12.90 2.89
C ASN A 188 -5.86 -13.55 3.96
N ARG A 189 -7.19 -13.44 3.84
CA ARG A 189 -8.13 -14.08 4.77
C ARG A 189 -7.96 -15.60 4.78
N PHE A 190 -7.79 -16.25 3.63
CA PHE A 190 -7.54 -17.68 3.58
C PHE A 190 -6.15 -18.06 4.12
N LEU A 191 -5.10 -17.41 3.63
CA LEU A 191 -3.71 -17.70 4.01
C LEU A 191 -3.46 -17.45 5.50
N SER A 192 -4.18 -16.51 6.12
CA SER A 192 -4.08 -16.20 7.56
C SER A 192 -4.34 -17.40 8.47
N LEU A 193 -5.13 -18.39 8.02
CA LEU A 193 -5.37 -19.60 8.79
C LEU A 193 -4.07 -20.36 9.03
N PHE A 194 -3.18 -20.35 8.05
CA PHE A 194 -1.95 -21.15 8.02
C PHE A 194 -0.70 -20.32 8.31
N ALA A 195 -0.74 -19.01 8.10
CA ALA A 195 0.37 -18.10 8.40
C ALA A 195 0.79 -18.18 9.88
N ASP A 196 2.08 -17.94 10.15
CA ASP A 196 2.63 -17.85 11.49
C ASP A 196 2.13 -16.59 12.20
N LEU A 197 2.17 -15.44 11.52
CA LEU A 197 1.67 -14.15 12.01
C LEU A 197 0.96 -13.36 10.92
N VAL A 198 0.05 -12.49 11.33
CA VAL A 198 -0.71 -11.59 10.45
C VAL A 198 -0.56 -10.16 10.97
N PHE A 199 0.26 -9.38 10.30
CA PHE A 199 0.39 -7.96 10.57
C PHE A 199 -0.78 -7.20 9.93
N VAL A 200 -1.42 -6.34 10.70
CA VAL A 200 -2.59 -5.57 10.24
C VAL A 200 -2.40 -4.08 10.47
N ALA A 201 -2.97 -3.30 9.56
CA ALA A 201 -2.93 -1.84 9.65
C ALA A 201 -3.87 -1.27 10.72
N PHE A 202 -5.03 -1.90 10.94
CA PHE A 202 -6.08 -1.36 11.80
C PHE A 202 -6.55 -2.39 12.84
N ASN A 203 -6.92 -1.89 14.02
CA ASN A 203 -7.57 -2.71 15.06
C ASN A 203 -8.88 -3.35 14.56
N SER A 204 -9.64 -2.64 13.73
CA SER A 204 -10.89 -3.16 13.14
C SER A 204 -10.65 -4.35 12.22
N THR A 205 -9.52 -4.41 11.51
CA THR A 205 -9.19 -5.50 10.59
C THR A 205 -9.05 -6.84 11.32
N VAL A 206 -8.59 -6.84 12.58
CA VAL A 206 -8.41 -8.07 13.39
C VAL A 206 -9.69 -8.89 13.46
N GLN A 207 -10.86 -8.24 13.56
CA GLN A 207 -12.15 -8.93 13.66
C GLN A 207 -12.54 -9.71 12.40
N SER A 208 -11.92 -9.39 11.27
CA SER A 208 -12.18 -10.05 9.98
C SER A 208 -11.37 -11.33 9.79
N PHE A 209 -10.39 -11.59 10.65
CA PHE A 209 -9.55 -12.79 10.60
C PHE A 209 -10.05 -13.89 11.55
N PRO A 210 -9.96 -15.17 11.12
CA PRO A 210 -10.44 -16.29 11.93
C PRO A 210 -9.57 -16.55 13.17
N ARG A 211 -8.25 -16.34 13.08
CA ARG A 211 -7.26 -16.56 14.14
C ARG A 211 -6.72 -15.22 14.66
N LYS A 212 -7.49 -14.57 15.51
CA LYS A 212 -7.23 -13.20 16.00
C LYS A 212 -5.96 -13.10 16.84
N GLU A 213 -5.63 -14.16 17.55
CA GLU A 213 -4.43 -14.31 18.37
C GLU A 213 -3.12 -14.24 17.56
N LYS A 214 -3.19 -14.51 16.25
CA LYS A 214 -2.05 -14.35 15.33
C LYS A 214 -1.91 -12.94 14.77
N CYS A 215 -2.89 -12.07 15.01
CA CYS A 215 -2.89 -10.72 14.48
C CYS A 215 -2.03 -9.78 15.34
N VAL A 216 -1.16 -9.02 14.69
CA VAL A 216 -0.35 -7.97 15.32
C VAL A 216 -0.66 -6.65 14.64
N VAL A 217 -1.10 -5.66 15.42
CA VAL A 217 -1.49 -4.35 14.88
C VAL A 217 -0.26 -3.44 14.85
N CYS A 218 0.28 -3.21 13.66
CA CYS A 218 1.52 -2.44 13.44
C CYS A 218 1.33 -1.21 12.54
N GLY A 219 0.12 -1.00 11.99
CA GLY A 219 -0.07 0.02 10.96
C GLY A 219 0.42 -0.44 9.57
N ASN A 220 0.50 0.51 8.65
CA ASN A 220 1.00 0.24 7.29
C ASN A 220 2.48 0.61 7.18
N PRO A 221 3.34 -0.29 6.68
CA PRO A 221 4.72 0.03 6.32
C PRO A 221 4.75 1.16 5.29
N VAL A 222 5.54 2.19 5.57
CA VAL A 222 5.70 3.36 4.70
C VAL A 222 7.13 3.39 4.18
N ARG A 223 7.29 3.61 2.87
CA ARG A 223 8.59 3.69 2.19
C ARG A 223 9.50 4.73 2.84
N LEU A 224 10.79 4.44 2.91
CA LEU A 224 11.79 5.34 3.48
C LEU A 224 11.84 6.70 2.77
N SER A 225 11.61 6.73 1.46
CA SER A 225 11.58 7.96 0.67
C SER A 225 10.51 8.96 1.14
N LEU A 226 9.46 8.50 1.81
CA LEU A 226 8.42 9.37 2.38
C LEU A 226 8.77 9.89 3.79
N LYS A 227 9.81 9.35 4.44
CA LYS A 227 10.27 9.84 5.76
C LYS A 227 11.02 11.17 5.63
N ASN A 228 11.61 11.47 4.47
CA ASN A 228 12.31 12.72 4.23
C ASN A 228 11.29 13.81 3.85
N SER A 229 11.01 14.74 4.78
CA SER A 229 10.13 15.87 4.52
C SER A 229 10.86 16.98 3.75
N VAL A 230 10.27 17.43 2.64
CA VAL A 230 10.69 18.62 1.90
C VAL A 230 9.81 19.80 2.32
N SER A 231 10.35 21.03 2.34
CA SER A 231 9.55 22.21 2.68
C SER A 231 8.45 22.45 1.63
N LYS A 232 7.30 23.00 2.05
CA LYS A 232 6.18 23.28 1.15
C LYS A 232 6.60 24.19 -0.01
N ALA A 233 7.47 25.16 0.23
CA ALA A 233 7.99 26.06 -0.80
C ALA A 233 8.79 25.31 -1.87
N VAL A 234 9.73 24.46 -1.46
CA VAL A 234 10.52 23.64 -2.39
C VAL A 234 9.64 22.67 -3.17
N SER A 235 8.67 22.02 -2.52
CA SER A 235 7.73 21.13 -3.22
C SER A 235 6.86 21.86 -4.24
N ARG A 236 6.40 23.09 -3.95
CA ARG A 236 5.63 23.91 -4.89
C ARG A 236 6.45 24.24 -6.13
N LEU A 237 7.68 24.71 -5.93
CA LEU A 237 8.60 25.04 -7.04
C LEU A 237 8.98 23.82 -7.86
N HIS A 238 9.11 22.64 -7.24
CA HIS A 238 9.39 21.40 -7.97
C HIS A 238 8.28 21.07 -8.98
N PHE A 239 7.01 21.18 -8.59
CA PHE A 239 5.88 20.86 -9.48
C PHE A 239 5.45 22.03 -10.38
N PHE A 240 5.70 23.27 -9.97
CA PHE A 240 5.33 24.48 -10.70
C PHE A 240 6.52 25.46 -10.74
N PRO A 241 7.57 25.19 -11.54
CA PRO A 241 8.83 25.96 -11.49
C PRO A 241 8.69 27.45 -11.81
N TRP A 242 7.74 27.83 -12.67
CA TRP A 242 7.53 29.23 -13.02
C TRP A 242 6.94 30.08 -11.88
N LEU A 243 6.54 29.46 -10.76
CA LEU A 243 6.13 30.20 -9.56
C LEU A 243 7.24 31.12 -9.03
N GLU A 244 8.50 30.80 -9.31
CA GLU A 244 9.64 31.67 -8.97
C GLU A 244 9.52 33.07 -9.60
N LYS A 245 8.79 33.19 -10.72
CA LYS A 245 8.59 34.45 -11.45
C LYS A 245 7.31 35.19 -11.05
N MET A 246 6.49 34.64 -10.17
CA MET A 246 5.27 35.31 -9.70
C MET A 246 5.62 36.30 -8.58
N GLU A 247 5.34 37.59 -8.80
CA GLU A 247 5.38 38.61 -7.76
C GLU A 247 4.21 38.37 -6.79
N GLY A 248 4.50 37.79 -5.62
CA GLY A 248 3.50 37.53 -4.59
C GLY A 248 4.05 36.70 -3.43
N SER A 249 3.43 36.79 -2.25
CA SER A 249 3.82 35.96 -1.11
C SER A 249 3.55 34.49 -1.42
N SER A 250 4.61 33.70 -1.55
CA SER A 250 4.54 32.25 -1.76
C SER A 250 3.70 31.49 -0.73
N GLU A 251 3.37 32.14 0.40
CA GLU A 251 2.57 31.59 1.49
C GLU A 251 1.07 31.46 1.14
N GLU A 252 0.53 32.27 0.22
CA GLU A 252 -0.90 32.28 -0.13
C GLU A 252 -1.27 31.21 -1.17
N ILE A 253 -0.30 30.56 -1.80
CA ILE A 253 -0.57 29.54 -2.81
C ILE A 253 -1.19 28.30 -2.16
N LYS A 254 -2.26 27.77 -2.75
CA LYS A 254 -2.89 26.52 -2.32
C LYS A 254 -2.74 25.46 -3.40
N VAL A 255 -2.06 24.37 -3.08
CA VAL A 255 -1.95 23.22 -3.99
C VAL A 255 -2.92 22.13 -3.53
N ILE A 256 -3.80 21.72 -4.43
CA ILE A 256 -4.74 20.64 -4.26
C ILE A 256 -4.15 19.41 -4.93
N LEU A 257 -3.84 18.38 -4.13
CA LEU A 257 -3.44 17.07 -4.63
C LEU A 257 -4.67 16.18 -4.72
N VAL A 258 -4.97 15.70 -5.93
CA VAL A 258 -6.08 14.80 -6.22
C VAL A 258 -5.50 13.45 -6.60
N LEU A 259 -5.89 12.41 -5.85
CA LEU A 259 -5.36 11.05 -6.02
C LEU A 259 -6.47 10.12 -6.51
N GLY A 260 -6.35 9.65 -7.75
CA GLY A 260 -7.19 8.58 -8.31
C GLY A 260 -6.71 7.17 -7.92
N GLY A 261 -5.52 7.06 -7.34
CA GLY A 261 -4.90 5.78 -7.03
C GLY A 261 -4.18 5.20 -8.25
N SER A 262 -3.44 4.12 -8.05
CA SER A 262 -2.44 3.65 -9.03
C SER A 262 -3.02 3.21 -10.38
N LEU A 263 -4.27 2.75 -10.41
CA LEU A 263 -4.98 2.40 -11.66
C LEU A 263 -5.88 3.55 -12.14
N GLY A 264 -6.20 4.51 -11.27
CA GLY A 264 -7.16 5.57 -11.50
C GLY A 264 -8.52 5.30 -10.89
N ALA A 265 -9.25 6.38 -10.61
CA ALA A 265 -10.61 6.32 -10.08
C ALA A 265 -11.52 7.11 -11.01
N ASN A 266 -12.23 6.40 -11.89
CA ASN A 266 -13.05 7.03 -12.93
C ASN A 266 -14.06 8.05 -12.36
N ALA A 267 -14.71 7.72 -11.24
CA ALA A 267 -15.65 8.64 -10.59
C ALA A 267 -14.98 9.94 -10.12
N VAL A 268 -13.77 9.87 -9.57
CA VAL A 268 -13.00 11.06 -9.16
C VAL A 268 -12.55 11.84 -10.39
N ASN A 269 -12.09 11.13 -11.41
CA ASN A 269 -11.60 11.75 -12.63
C ASN A 269 -12.71 12.53 -13.36
N ILE A 270 -13.89 11.92 -13.53
CA ILE A 270 -15.05 12.58 -14.14
C ILE A 270 -15.52 13.76 -13.28
N ALA A 271 -15.58 13.59 -11.95
CA ALA A 271 -15.99 14.68 -11.07
C ALA A 271 -15.06 15.89 -11.21
N LEU A 272 -13.74 15.66 -11.22
CA LEU A 272 -12.77 16.74 -11.34
C LEU A 272 -12.75 17.35 -12.75
N LEU A 273 -12.90 16.54 -13.80
CA LEU A 273 -12.99 17.01 -15.19
C LEU A 273 -14.08 18.06 -15.36
N ASN A 274 -15.20 17.91 -14.65
CA ASN A 274 -16.34 18.81 -14.73
C ASN A 274 -16.16 20.13 -13.93
N VAL A 275 -15.22 20.21 -12.99
CA VAL A 275 -15.11 21.36 -12.08
C VAL A 275 -13.75 22.05 -12.07
N TYR A 276 -12.67 21.41 -12.57
CA TYR A 276 -11.30 21.94 -12.43
C TYR A 276 -11.14 23.34 -13.05
N SER A 277 -11.75 23.58 -14.21
CA SER A 277 -11.63 24.85 -14.93
C SER A 277 -12.29 25.98 -14.14
N GLN A 278 -13.50 25.76 -13.64
CA GLN A 278 -14.21 26.71 -12.79
C GLN A 278 -13.45 26.97 -11.49
N LEU A 279 -12.95 25.94 -10.82
CA LEU A 279 -12.15 26.09 -9.60
C LEU A 279 -10.91 26.96 -9.81
N LEU A 280 -10.21 26.79 -10.94
CA LEU A 280 -9.03 27.58 -11.25
C LEU A 280 -9.39 29.02 -11.65
N LEU A 281 -10.56 29.26 -12.25
CA LEU A 281 -11.05 30.60 -12.57
C LEU A 281 -11.48 31.37 -11.31
N GLU A 282 -12.18 30.72 -10.38
CA GLU A 282 -12.67 31.35 -9.14
C GLU A 282 -11.57 31.59 -8.11
N HIS A 283 -10.48 30.83 -8.17
CA HIS A 283 -9.39 30.90 -7.21
C HIS A 283 -8.04 31.06 -7.91
N GLU A 284 -7.57 32.30 -8.04
CA GLU A 284 -6.31 32.64 -8.73
C GLU A 284 -5.06 32.03 -8.08
N ASN A 285 -5.08 31.83 -6.75
CA ASN A 285 -3.99 31.24 -5.98
C ASN A 285 -4.04 29.71 -5.86
N TRP A 286 -5.00 29.04 -6.52
CA TRP A 286 -5.13 27.58 -6.48
C TRP A 286 -4.39 26.90 -7.62
N PHE A 287 -3.76 25.78 -7.29
CA PHE A 287 -3.03 24.90 -8.19
C PHE A 287 -3.51 23.48 -7.96
N ILE A 288 -3.55 22.68 -9.02
CA ILE A 288 -4.05 21.31 -8.96
C ILE A 288 -2.96 20.38 -9.47
N ILE A 289 -2.61 19.37 -8.67
CA ILE A 289 -1.88 18.19 -9.10
C ILE A 289 -2.89 17.04 -9.12
N TRP A 290 -3.15 16.49 -10.29
CA TRP A 290 -4.16 15.47 -10.49
C TRP A 290 -3.52 14.18 -10.99
N GLN A 291 -3.43 13.21 -10.09
CA GLN A 291 -3.01 11.86 -10.41
C GLN A 291 -4.23 11.06 -10.90
N THR A 292 -4.28 10.79 -12.20
CA THR A 292 -5.45 10.22 -12.90
C THR A 292 -5.43 8.70 -12.97
N GLY A 293 -4.28 8.06 -12.83
CA GLY A 293 -4.11 6.61 -12.94
C GLY A 293 -3.55 6.17 -14.29
N VAL A 294 -2.68 5.15 -14.29
CA VAL A 294 -2.02 4.66 -15.52
C VAL A 294 -2.99 4.18 -16.59
N GLU A 295 -4.19 3.71 -16.21
CA GLU A 295 -5.20 3.24 -17.17
C GLU A 295 -6.03 4.40 -17.75
N SER A 296 -6.20 5.49 -17.00
CA SER A 296 -7.00 6.65 -17.40
C SER A 296 -6.18 7.84 -17.89
N PHE A 297 -4.85 7.79 -17.78
CA PHE A 297 -3.99 8.96 -18.04
C PHE A 297 -4.16 9.51 -19.45
N ASN A 298 -4.01 8.66 -20.48
CA ASN A 298 -4.10 9.08 -21.88
C ASN A 298 -5.49 9.67 -22.23
N GLU A 299 -6.55 9.09 -21.67
CA GLU A 299 -7.91 9.60 -21.85
C GLU A 299 -8.05 10.99 -21.21
N MET A 300 -7.63 11.15 -19.95
CA MET A 300 -7.71 12.42 -19.26
C MET A 300 -6.82 13.49 -19.89
N GLU A 301 -5.64 13.12 -20.36
CA GLU A 301 -4.73 14.03 -21.08
C GLU A 301 -5.37 14.56 -22.37
N SER A 302 -6.18 13.74 -23.06
CA SER A 302 -6.90 14.18 -24.28
C SER A 302 -8.09 15.10 -24.00
N LEU A 303 -8.73 14.97 -22.82
CA LEU A 303 -9.94 15.72 -22.45
C LEU A 303 -9.63 17.02 -21.71
N VAL A 304 -8.56 17.03 -20.93
CA VAL A 304 -8.17 18.18 -20.12
C VAL A 304 -7.44 19.21 -20.96
N ARG A 305 -7.89 20.47 -20.86
CA ARG A 305 -7.20 21.59 -21.50
C ARG A 305 -5.97 21.94 -20.69
N SER A 306 -4.83 22.12 -21.37
CA SER A 306 -3.60 22.60 -20.74
C SER A 306 -3.87 23.92 -20.02
N HIS A 307 -3.42 23.99 -18.77
CA HIS A 307 -3.55 25.17 -17.94
C HIS A 307 -2.30 25.26 -17.06
N PRO A 308 -1.66 26.44 -16.91
CA PRO A 308 -0.40 26.55 -16.18
C PRO A 308 -0.54 26.00 -14.76
N ARG A 309 -1.62 26.32 -14.06
CA ARG A 309 -1.85 25.90 -12.66
C ARG A 309 -2.38 24.47 -12.50
N LEU A 310 -2.31 23.64 -13.54
CA LEU A 310 -2.79 22.25 -13.54
C LEU A 310 -1.69 21.30 -14.03
N LEU A 311 -1.37 20.30 -13.21
CA LEU A 311 -0.46 19.23 -13.56
C LEU A 311 -1.22 17.90 -13.56
N LEU A 312 -1.18 17.18 -14.68
CA LEU A 312 -1.68 15.81 -14.78
C LEU A 312 -0.53 14.83 -14.54
N ALA A 313 -0.81 13.76 -13.80
CA ALA A 313 0.13 12.67 -13.57
C ALA A 313 -0.56 11.30 -13.71
N PRO A 314 0.13 10.27 -14.20
CA PRO A 314 -0.40 8.91 -14.25
C PRO A 314 -0.49 8.25 -12.87
#